data_AF-A0AB73IB40-F1
#
_entry.id   AF-A0AB73IB40-F1
#
_cell.length_a   1.000
_cell.length_b   1.000
_cell.length_c   1.000
_cell.angle_alpha   90.00
_cell.angle_beta   90.00
_cell.angle_gamma   90.00
#
_symmetry.space_group_name_H-M   'P 1'
#
loop_
_entity.id
_entity.type
_entity.pdbx_description
1 polymer ?
#
loop_
_entity_poly.entity_id
_entity_poly.type
_entity_poly.pdbx_seq_one_letter_code
_entity_poly.pdbx_strand_id
1 'polypeptide(L)'
;MFEEAEITSSLAARGIVPDARQRDAIAALSALAGSTASRVESRYQGVYCHGLPGRGKSLVVDTAFELADCRKRRLHFHEFLREMNQRLVNEPRGDDRLGSVSMQWLDGIELLCFDEFHVHDIADAFLMGRFLDTAIKLGTRIMLTSNYAPDGLLSDPEFHERFLSTIEQIKRHFRVIHFDGARDYRFGGEQHDTPHFFAPLDAAAHNALREIFLRYESSGAFESTKISAAGRPLAAHAVGAALLWADFESLCVASRSHLDYLDLAERWHGLIVDNLHTEWLTKAHTLQRLVWLVDILYDRKRALFIASDEPIHSALRGLEGAHDLSRTLSRLAEMQSRAYRSTLEEATDASAASAPER
;
A
#
# COMPACT_ATOMS: atom_id res chain seq x y z
N MET A 1 -17.66 -9.03 18.65
CA MET A 1 -18.26 -10.14 17.86
C MET A 1 -18.98 -9.47 16.71
N PHE A 2 -18.55 -9.67 15.47
CA PHE A 2 -19.10 -8.90 14.35
C PHE A 2 -19.86 -9.80 13.36
N GLU A 3 -20.97 -9.28 12.85
CA GLU A 3 -21.78 -9.89 11.80
C GLU A 3 -21.46 -9.26 10.43
N GLU A 4 -21.89 -9.91 9.34
CA GLU A 4 -21.75 -9.37 7.97
C GLU A 4 -22.32 -7.94 7.85
N ALA A 5 -23.37 -7.64 8.62
CA ALA A 5 -23.96 -6.31 8.71
C ALA A 5 -22.99 -5.24 9.24
N GLU A 6 -22.08 -5.58 10.17
CA GLU A 6 -21.12 -4.63 10.72
C GLU A 6 -20.02 -4.27 9.73
N ILE A 7 -19.49 -5.24 8.98
CA ILE A 7 -18.54 -4.93 7.89
C ILE A 7 -19.23 -4.08 6.83
N THR A 8 -20.45 -4.46 6.43
CA THR A 8 -21.20 -3.72 5.41
C THR A 8 -21.52 -2.29 5.88
N SER A 9 -21.86 -2.11 7.14
CA SER A 9 -22.10 -0.80 7.74
C SER A 9 -20.82 0.04 7.84
N SER A 10 -19.69 -0.56 8.23
CA SER A 10 -18.39 0.12 8.26
C SER A 10 -17.92 0.56 6.87
N LEU A 11 -18.13 -0.28 5.85
CA LEU A 11 -17.88 0.08 4.45
C LEU A 11 -18.84 1.19 3.98
N ALA A 12 -20.12 1.11 4.33
CA ALA A 12 -21.10 2.13 3.98
C ALA A 12 -20.81 3.48 4.63
N ALA A 13 -20.32 3.50 5.87
CA ALA A 13 -19.84 4.72 6.55
C ALA A 13 -18.64 5.37 5.83
N ARG A 14 -17.88 4.58 5.07
CA ARG A 14 -16.81 5.04 4.17
C ARG A 14 -17.31 5.31 2.73
N GLY A 15 -18.63 5.38 2.51
CA GLY A 15 -19.24 5.65 1.20
C GLY A 15 -19.13 4.49 0.20
N ILE A 16 -18.79 3.28 0.66
CA ILE A 16 -18.55 2.13 -0.20
C ILE A 16 -19.74 1.17 -0.14
N VAL A 17 -20.35 0.91 -1.30
CA VAL A 17 -21.37 -0.13 -1.47
C VAL A 17 -20.68 -1.39 -2.02
N PRO A 18 -20.63 -2.50 -1.25
CA PRO A 18 -19.95 -3.71 -1.69
C PRO A 18 -20.61 -4.35 -2.92
N ASP A 19 -19.81 -4.75 -3.90
CA ASP A 19 -20.29 -5.54 -5.03
C ASP A 19 -20.60 -7.00 -4.61
N ALA A 20 -21.05 -7.84 -5.56
CA ALA A 20 -21.40 -9.23 -5.27
C ALA A 20 -20.22 -10.05 -4.74
N ARG A 21 -19.01 -9.87 -5.29
CA ARG A 21 -17.81 -10.61 -4.86
C ARG A 21 -17.31 -10.13 -3.51
N GLN A 22 -17.41 -8.83 -3.25
CA GLN A 22 -17.08 -8.28 -1.95
C GLN A 22 -18.05 -8.80 -0.89
N ARG A 23 -19.35 -8.93 -1.18
CA ARG A 23 -20.29 -9.59 -0.26
C ARG A 23 -19.93 -11.05 0.02
N ASP A 24 -19.55 -11.81 -1.01
CA ASP A 24 -19.05 -13.19 -0.82
C ASP A 24 -17.82 -13.22 0.12
N ALA A 25 -16.90 -12.26 -0.05
CA ALA A 25 -15.73 -12.11 0.80
C ALA A 25 -16.09 -11.71 2.23
N ILE A 26 -17.00 -10.75 2.40
CA ILE A 26 -17.47 -10.31 3.71
C ILE A 26 -18.11 -11.49 4.47
N ALA A 27 -18.97 -12.26 3.82
CA ALA A 27 -19.59 -13.44 4.43
C ALA A 27 -18.54 -14.47 4.86
N ALA A 28 -17.55 -14.76 3.99
CA ALA A 28 -16.46 -15.68 4.30
C ALA A 28 -15.58 -15.21 5.47
N LEU A 29 -15.21 -13.92 5.47
CA LEU A 29 -14.38 -13.32 6.51
C LEU A 29 -15.12 -13.21 7.84
N SER A 30 -16.42 -12.92 7.81
CA SER A 30 -17.29 -12.91 9.01
C SER A 30 -17.40 -14.30 9.62
N ALA A 31 -17.59 -15.35 8.79
CA ALA A 31 -17.62 -16.72 9.27
C ALA A 31 -16.29 -17.16 9.91
N LEU A 32 -15.16 -16.74 9.31
CA LEU A 32 -13.81 -17.01 9.83
C LEU A 32 -13.53 -16.25 11.14
N ALA A 33 -13.88 -14.97 11.18
CA ALA A 33 -13.52 -14.07 12.27
C ALA A 33 -14.51 -14.10 13.45
N GLY A 34 -15.75 -14.55 13.20
CA GLY A 34 -16.88 -14.54 14.12
C GLY A 34 -16.80 -15.51 15.30
N SER A 35 -17.94 -15.64 15.99
CA SER A 35 -18.08 -16.36 17.27
C SER A 35 -17.84 -17.87 17.13
N THR A 36 -17.62 -18.54 18.27
CA THR A 36 -17.45 -20.01 18.32
C THR A 36 -18.61 -20.76 17.65
N ALA A 37 -19.83 -20.22 17.64
CA ALA A 37 -20.97 -20.83 16.97
C ALA A 37 -20.90 -20.71 15.43
N SER A 38 -20.52 -19.55 14.87
CA SER A 38 -20.30 -19.41 13.42
C SER A 38 -19.06 -20.17 12.95
N ARG A 39 -18.07 -20.36 13.84
CA ARG A 39 -16.85 -21.13 13.57
C ARG A 39 -17.11 -22.63 13.38
N VAL A 40 -18.14 -23.20 14.01
CA VAL A 40 -18.50 -24.63 13.83
C VAL A 40 -18.98 -24.90 12.40
N GLU A 41 -19.50 -23.88 11.71
CA GLU A 41 -19.95 -23.98 10.31
C GLU A 41 -18.85 -23.66 9.29
N SER A 42 -17.76 -23.00 9.70
CA SER A 42 -16.64 -22.70 8.79
C SER A 42 -15.80 -23.94 8.51
N ARG A 43 -16.02 -24.55 7.34
CA ARG A 43 -15.18 -25.64 6.80
C ARG A 43 -13.71 -25.22 6.58
N TYR A 44 -13.44 -23.92 6.47
CA TYR A 44 -12.14 -23.39 6.09
C TYR A 44 -11.40 -22.77 7.30
N GLN A 45 -10.08 -22.95 7.34
CA GLN A 45 -9.17 -22.30 8.29
C GLN A 45 -8.68 -20.93 7.80
N GLY A 46 -8.94 -20.57 6.54
CA GLY A 46 -8.59 -19.26 6.04
C GLY A 46 -9.43 -18.77 4.87
N VAL A 47 -9.20 -17.52 4.50
CA VAL A 47 -9.79 -16.86 3.32
C VAL A 47 -8.66 -16.29 2.47
N TYR A 48 -8.66 -16.63 1.17
CA TYR A 48 -7.68 -16.16 0.20
C TYR A 48 -8.36 -15.23 -0.80
N CYS A 49 -8.16 -13.92 -0.64
CA CYS A 49 -8.70 -12.89 -1.50
C CYS A 49 -7.67 -12.52 -2.57
N HIS A 50 -7.99 -12.76 -3.85
CA HIS A 50 -7.08 -12.43 -4.94
C HIS A 50 -7.75 -11.66 -6.07
N GLY A 51 -6.93 -11.01 -6.90
CA GLY A 51 -7.39 -10.24 -8.05
C GLY A 51 -6.43 -9.10 -8.34
N LEU A 52 -6.66 -8.36 -9.41
CA LEU A 52 -5.78 -7.25 -9.78
C LEU A 52 -5.68 -6.18 -8.67
N PRO A 53 -4.62 -5.36 -8.65
CA PRO A 53 -4.54 -4.19 -7.78
C PRO A 53 -5.79 -3.31 -7.89
N GLY A 54 -6.19 -2.67 -6.79
CA GLY A 54 -7.28 -1.71 -6.79
C GLY A 54 -8.70 -2.26 -6.67
N ARG A 55 -8.88 -3.58 -6.64
CA ARG A 55 -10.22 -4.21 -6.59
C ARG A 55 -10.88 -4.19 -5.20
N GLY A 56 -10.29 -3.53 -4.22
CA GLY A 56 -10.83 -3.41 -2.85
C GLY A 56 -10.61 -4.64 -1.96
N LYS A 57 -9.65 -5.52 -2.31
CA LYS A 57 -9.30 -6.71 -1.51
C LYS A 57 -8.87 -6.34 -0.08
N SER A 58 -7.86 -5.47 0.04
CA SER A 58 -7.34 -5.01 1.33
C SER A 58 -8.42 -4.27 2.10
N LEU A 59 -9.16 -3.35 1.48
CA LEU A 59 -10.28 -2.65 2.13
C LEU A 59 -11.26 -3.59 2.89
N VAL A 60 -11.71 -4.67 2.24
CA VAL A 60 -12.65 -5.64 2.85
C VAL A 60 -11.95 -6.46 3.95
N VAL A 61 -10.73 -6.93 3.69
CA VAL A 61 -9.95 -7.72 4.66
C VAL A 61 -9.59 -6.89 5.89
N ASP A 62 -9.23 -5.62 5.69
CA ASP A 62 -8.86 -4.65 6.73
C ASP A 62 -10.03 -4.38 7.66
N THR A 63 -11.21 -4.14 7.08
CA THR A 63 -12.43 -3.92 7.85
C THR A 63 -12.77 -5.16 8.69
N ALA A 64 -12.66 -6.36 8.11
CA ALA A 64 -12.86 -7.61 8.85
C ALA A 64 -11.81 -7.84 9.95
N PHE A 65 -10.55 -7.52 9.66
CA PHE A 65 -9.45 -7.64 10.61
C PHE A 65 -9.62 -6.66 11.78
N GLU A 66 -10.00 -5.40 11.52
CA GLU A 66 -10.28 -4.37 12.53
C GLU A 66 -11.40 -4.81 13.49
N LEU A 67 -12.50 -5.34 12.96
CA LEU A 67 -13.65 -5.78 13.75
C LEU A 67 -13.41 -7.09 14.51
N ALA A 68 -12.43 -7.91 14.11
CA ALA A 68 -12.13 -9.18 14.77
C ALA A 68 -11.68 -8.98 16.22
N ASP A 69 -12.44 -9.55 17.16
CA ASP A 69 -12.17 -9.47 18.59
C ASP A 69 -11.46 -10.75 19.06
N CYS A 70 -10.15 -10.78 18.84
CA CYS A 70 -9.26 -11.89 19.20
C CYS A 70 -7.81 -11.41 19.16
N ARG A 71 -6.87 -12.21 19.70
CA ARG A 71 -5.45 -11.92 19.51
C ARG A 71 -5.08 -12.08 18.04
N LYS A 72 -4.79 -10.96 17.39
CA LYS A 72 -4.62 -10.87 15.94
C LYS A 72 -3.31 -10.20 15.58
N ARG A 73 -2.72 -10.62 14.47
CA ARG A 73 -1.49 -10.03 13.93
C ARG A 73 -1.63 -9.82 12.43
N ARG A 74 -1.18 -8.67 11.94
CA ARG A 74 -1.12 -8.31 10.53
C ARG A 74 0.28 -7.84 10.16
N LEU A 75 0.74 -8.23 8.98
CA LEU A 75 2.04 -7.86 8.42
C LEU A 75 2.09 -8.07 6.91
N HIS A 76 3.01 -7.39 6.23
CA HIS A 76 3.30 -7.68 4.84
C HIS A 76 4.07 -9.00 4.71
N PHE A 77 3.89 -9.69 3.59
CA PHE A 77 4.50 -11.01 3.40
C PHE A 77 6.04 -11.00 3.46
N HIS A 78 6.69 -9.96 2.92
CA HIS A 78 8.16 -9.84 2.98
C HIS A 78 8.70 -9.59 4.40
N GLU A 79 7.94 -8.88 5.24
CA GLU A 79 8.31 -8.65 6.65
C GLU A 79 8.25 -9.96 7.43
N PHE A 80 7.23 -10.78 7.16
CA PHE A 80 7.12 -12.13 7.71
C PHE A 80 8.33 -13.00 7.35
N LEU A 81 8.70 -13.05 6.07
CA LEU A 81 9.84 -13.85 5.61
C LEU A 81 11.12 -13.41 6.33
N ARG A 82 11.34 -12.09 6.46
CA ARG A 82 12.48 -11.54 7.18
C ARG A 82 12.50 -11.98 8.66
N GLU A 83 11.37 -11.85 9.36
CA GLU A 83 11.28 -12.26 10.77
C GLU A 83 11.51 -13.77 10.95
N MET A 84 10.90 -14.59 10.09
CA MET A 84 11.07 -16.04 10.14
C MET A 84 12.52 -16.42 9.88
N ASN A 85 13.15 -15.88 8.83
CA ASN A 85 14.55 -16.14 8.52
C ASN A 85 15.48 -15.72 9.66
N GLN A 86 15.26 -14.58 10.32
CA GLN A 86 16.04 -14.17 11.48
C GLN A 86 15.94 -15.16 12.65
N ARG A 87 14.74 -15.65 12.96
CA ARG A 87 14.55 -16.68 13.99
C ARG A 87 15.18 -18.01 13.58
N LEU A 88 15.05 -18.37 12.31
CA LEU A 88 15.70 -19.51 11.68
C LEU A 88 17.22 -19.35 11.57
N VAL A 89 17.85 -18.25 11.93
CA VAL A 89 19.32 -18.20 12.07
C VAL A 89 19.70 -18.59 13.49
N ASN A 90 18.93 -18.14 14.48
CA ASN A 90 19.23 -18.27 15.90
C ASN A 90 18.73 -19.58 16.53
N GLU A 91 17.78 -20.27 15.89
CA GLU A 91 17.23 -21.53 16.41
C GLU A 91 18.29 -22.66 16.35
N PRO A 92 18.44 -23.51 17.38
CA PRO A 92 19.33 -24.66 17.33
C PRO A 92 19.04 -25.58 16.13
N ARG A 93 20.06 -26.30 15.65
CA ARG A 93 19.84 -27.33 14.62
C ARG A 93 19.05 -28.49 15.22
N GLY A 94 18.00 -28.91 14.52
CA GLY A 94 17.15 -30.03 14.88
C GLY A 94 16.33 -30.50 13.69
N ASP A 95 15.64 -31.64 13.82
CA ASP A 95 14.99 -32.34 12.71
C ASP A 95 13.87 -31.52 12.03
N ASP A 96 13.09 -30.74 12.80
CA ASP A 96 12.06 -29.83 12.26
C ASP A 96 12.19 -28.42 12.87
N ARG A 97 13.34 -27.82 12.60
CA ARG A 97 13.66 -26.45 13.02
C ARG A 97 12.60 -25.43 12.58
N LEU A 98 12.09 -25.58 11.36
CA LEU A 98 11.11 -24.67 10.79
C LEU A 98 9.74 -24.80 11.47
N GLY A 99 9.30 -26.02 11.79
CA GLY A 99 8.10 -26.24 12.61
C GLY A 99 8.23 -25.64 14.01
N SER A 100 9.38 -25.83 14.68
CA SER A 100 9.66 -25.22 16.00
C SER A 100 9.51 -23.70 15.96
N VAL A 101 10.22 -23.05 15.02
CA VAL A 101 10.16 -21.59 14.87
C VAL A 101 8.75 -21.12 14.51
N SER A 102 8.03 -21.86 13.66
CA SER A 102 6.65 -21.52 13.30
C SER A 102 5.72 -21.58 14.50
N MET A 103 5.83 -22.61 15.35
CA MET A 103 5.04 -22.72 16.59
C MET A 103 5.32 -21.57 17.55
N GLN A 104 6.60 -21.22 17.76
CA GLN A 104 7.00 -20.09 18.60
C GLN A 104 6.53 -18.75 18.01
N TRP A 105 6.52 -18.62 16.67
CA TRP A 105 6.08 -17.40 15.99
C TRP A 105 4.57 -17.20 16.09
N LEU A 106 3.82 -18.30 16.03
CA LEU A 106 2.36 -18.33 16.11
C LEU A 106 1.82 -18.29 17.55
N ASP A 107 2.69 -18.37 18.56
CA ASP A 107 2.26 -18.39 19.96
C ASP A 107 1.41 -17.16 20.31
N GLY A 108 0.24 -17.42 20.89
CA GLY A 108 -0.76 -16.40 21.21
C GLY A 108 -1.50 -15.78 20.02
N ILE A 109 -1.23 -16.15 18.77
CA ILE A 109 -1.92 -15.60 17.58
C ILE A 109 -3.12 -16.47 17.19
N GLU A 110 -4.32 -15.91 17.27
CA GLU A 110 -5.57 -16.59 16.87
C GLU A 110 -6.04 -16.24 15.46
N LEU A 111 -5.64 -15.06 14.96
CA LEU A 111 -5.94 -14.58 13.61
C LEU A 111 -4.70 -13.92 13.01
N LEU A 112 -4.27 -14.43 11.88
CA LEU A 112 -3.13 -13.92 11.12
C LEU A 112 -3.62 -13.34 9.80
N CYS A 113 -3.19 -12.13 9.47
CA CYS A 113 -3.48 -11.49 8.20
C CYS A 113 -2.16 -11.20 7.47
N PHE A 114 -1.97 -11.80 6.28
CA PHE A 114 -0.89 -11.39 5.39
C PHE A 114 -1.42 -10.48 4.31
N ASP A 115 -0.78 -9.31 4.20
CA ASP A 115 -0.97 -8.44 3.05
C ASP A 115 0.05 -8.75 1.95
N GLU A 116 -0.36 -8.53 0.70
CA GLU A 116 0.47 -8.71 -0.49
C GLU A 116 1.17 -10.08 -0.55
N PHE A 117 0.42 -11.17 -0.36
CA PHE A 117 0.95 -12.51 -0.46
C PHE A 117 1.41 -12.82 -1.89
N HIS A 118 2.72 -13.01 -2.08
CA HIS A 118 3.32 -13.40 -3.36
C HIS A 118 4.60 -14.19 -3.10
N VAL A 119 4.83 -15.27 -3.85
CA VAL A 119 6.02 -16.12 -3.70
C VAL A 119 6.80 -16.08 -5.01
N HIS A 120 8.04 -15.59 -4.95
CA HIS A 120 8.93 -15.47 -6.12
C HIS A 120 10.13 -16.41 -6.06
N ASP A 121 10.55 -16.85 -4.88
CA ASP A 121 11.71 -17.74 -4.69
C ASP A 121 11.29 -19.09 -4.10
N ILE A 122 12.00 -20.15 -4.50
CA ILE A 122 11.78 -21.53 -4.04
C ILE A 122 12.05 -21.72 -2.53
N ALA A 123 13.00 -20.99 -1.94
CA ALA A 123 13.30 -21.06 -0.52
C ALA A 123 12.13 -20.51 0.32
N ASP A 124 11.57 -19.37 -0.10
CA ASP A 124 10.37 -18.78 0.51
C ASP A 124 9.16 -19.70 0.35
N ALA A 125 9.07 -20.39 -0.79
CA ALA A 125 8.01 -21.36 -1.07
C ALA A 125 8.01 -22.52 -0.06
N PHE A 126 9.18 -23.12 0.22
CA PHE A 126 9.32 -24.17 1.24
C PHE A 126 9.02 -23.66 2.65
N LEU A 127 9.52 -22.46 2.98
CA LEU A 127 9.25 -21.82 4.26
C LEU A 127 7.75 -21.67 4.47
N MET A 128 7.06 -21.13 3.47
CA MET A 128 5.63 -20.88 3.48
C MET A 128 4.81 -22.16 3.62
N GLY A 129 5.10 -23.20 2.82
CA GLY A 129 4.36 -24.46 2.89
C GLY A 129 4.40 -25.09 4.29
N ARG A 130 5.58 -25.14 4.91
CA ARG A 130 5.72 -25.66 6.28
C ARG A 130 5.05 -24.76 7.32
N PHE A 131 5.13 -23.45 7.14
CA PHE A 131 4.48 -22.48 8.03
C PHE A 131 2.95 -22.63 8.00
N LEU A 132 2.34 -22.71 6.81
CA LEU A 132 0.89 -22.91 6.68
C LEU A 132 0.44 -24.24 7.27
N ASP A 133 1.19 -25.33 7.06
CA ASP A 133 0.93 -26.62 7.70
C ASP A 133 0.90 -26.51 9.22
N THR A 134 1.86 -25.80 9.80
CA THR A 134 1.92 -25.58 11.25
C THR A 134 0.77 -24.71 11.74
N ALA A 135 0.49 -23.59 11.07
CA ALA A 135 -0.58 -22.67 11.42
C ALA A 135 -1.97 -23.34 11.37
N ILE A 136 -2.23 -24.13 10.32
CA ILE A 136 -3.49 -24.88 10.18
C ILE A 136 -3.62 -25.91 11.31
N LYS A 137 -2.55 -26.64 11.66
CA LYS A 137 -2.56 -27.63 12.75
C LYS A 137 -2.80 -27.00 14.12
N LEU A 138 -2.29 -25.79 14.35
CA LEU A 138 -2.53 -25.02 15.57
C LEU A 138 -3.91 -24.35 15.60
N GLY A 139 -4.68 -24.43 14.51
CA GLY A 139 -5.99 -23.79 14.40
C GLY A 139 -5.90 -22.27 14.25
N THR A 140 -4.73 -21.73 13.88
CA THR A 140 -4.59 -20.31 13.56
C THR A 140 -5.41 -19.99 12.32
N ARG A 141 -6.27 -18.98 12.42
CA ARG A 141 -7.09 -18.53 11.29
C ARG A 141 -6.28 -17.58 10.42
N ILE A 142 -6.44 -17.67 9.10
CA ILE A 142 -5.58 -16.92 8.18
C ILE A 142 -6.40 -16.13 7.15
N MET A 143 -6.13 -14.83 7.04
CA MET A 143 -6.62 -13.96 5.97
C MET A 143 -5.45 -13.63 5.04
N LEU A 144 -5.63 -13.82 3.73
CA LEU A 144 -4.62 -13.56 2.70
C LEU A 144 -5.17 -12.60 1.65
N THR A 145 -4.41 -11.57 1.29
CA THR A 145 -4.62 -10.78 0.06
C THR A 145 -3.49 -11.06 -0.92
N SER A 146 -3.81 -11.24 -2.21
CA SER A 146 -2.80 -11.45 -3.25
C SER A 146 -3.20 -10.81 -4.58
N ASN A 147 -2.22 -10.47 -5.41
CA ASN A 147 -2.47 -10.11 -6.81
C ASN A 147 -2.59 -11.35 -7.71
N TYR A 148 -2.22 -12.53 -7.21
CA TYR A 148 -2.19 -13.78 -7.96
C TYR A 148 -3.21 -14.78 -7.42
N ALA A 149 -3.87 -15.51 -8.31
CA ALA A 149 -4.59 -16.72 -7.92
C ALA A 149 -3.59 -17.74 -7.32
N PRO A 150 -4.04 -18.70 -6.49
CA PRO A 150 -3.13 -19.70 -5.92
C PRO A 150 -2.29 -20.44 -6.98
N ASP A 151 -2.89 -20.77 -8.13
CA ASP A 151 -2.22 -21.43 -9.26
C ASP A 151 -1.17 -20.53 -9.95
N GLY A 152 -1.22 -19.22 -9.74
CA GLY A 152 -0.26 -18.25 -10.28
C GLY A 152 0.92 -17.97 -9.35
N LEU A 153 0.98 -18.59 -8.17
CA LEU A 153 2.09 -18.43 -7.23
C LEU A 153 3.31 -19.23 -7.69
N LEU A 154 4.50 -18.65 -7.50
CA LEU A 154 5.77 -19.22 -7.97
C LEU A 154 5.68 -19.65 -9.44
N SER A 155 5.47 -18.68 -10.35
CA SER A 155 5.24 -18.93 -11.77
C SER A 155 6.48 -19.40 -12.54
N ASP A 156 7.64 -19.48 -11.90
CA ASP A 156 8.87 -20.01 -12.50
C ASP A 156 8.67 -21.51 -12.84
N PRO A 157 8.70 -21.91 -14.12
CA PRO A 157 8.44 -23.29 -14.53
C PRO A 157 9.38 -24.32 -13.90
N GLU A 158 10.62 -23.95 -13.55
CA GLU A 158 11.59 -24.86 -12.95
C GLU A 158 11.23 -25.23 -11.49
N PHE A 159 10.57 -24.30 -10.80
CA PHE A 159 10.30 -24.40 -9.37
C PHE A 159 8.82 -24.59 -9.04
N HIS A 160 7.91 -24.26 -9.96
CA HIS A 160 6.46 -24.31 -9.76
C HIS A 160 5.97 -25.67 -9.28
N GLU A 161 6.47 -26.76 -9.88
CA GLU A 161 6.07 -28.14 -9.53
C GLU A 161 6.30 -28.44 -8.04
N ARG A 162 7.35 -27.87 -7.45
CA ARG A 162 7.71 -28.07 -6.04
C ARG A 162 6.73 -27.35 -5.09
N PHE A 163 6.03 -26.33 -5.57
CA PHE A 163 5.08 -25.55 -4.78
C PHE A 163 3.62 -26.01 -4.92
N LEU A 164 3.32 -26.89 -5.88
CA LEU A 164 1.97 -27.44 -6.10
C LEU A 164 1.34 -28.03 -4.83
N SER A 165 2.13 -28.69 -3.98
CA SER A 165 1.63 -29.23 -2.71
C SER A 165 1.09 -28.15 -1.76
N THR A 166 1.73 -26.98 -1.74
CA THR A 166 1.29 -25.83 -0.93
C THR A 166 0.09 -25.15 -1.58
N ILE A 167 0.03 -25.06 -2.92
CA ILE A 167 -1.15 -24.56 -3.63
C ILE A 167 -2.38 -25.42 -3.32
N GLU A 168 -2.24 -26.75 -3.36
CA GLU A 168 -3.32 -27.67 -3.01
C GLU A 168 -3.72 -27.57 -1.54
N GLN A 169 -2.76 -27.34 -0.64
CA GLN A 169 -3.05 -27.04 0.76
C GLN A 169 -3.87 -25.75 0.92
N ILE A 170 -3.52 -24.68 0.20
CA ILE A 170 -4.28 -23.43 0.18
C ILE A 170 -5.70 -23.71 -0.33
N LYS A 171 -5.87 -24.35 -1.48
CA LYS A 171 -7.19 -24.66 -2.05
C LYS A 171 -8.07 -25.52 -1.14
N ARG A 172 -7.44 -26.42 -0.36
CA ARG A 172 -8.17 -27.30 0.56
C ARG A 172 -8.63 -26.60 1.83
N HIS A 173 -7.80 -25.73 2.40
CA HIS A 173 -8.02 -25.14 3.72
C HIS A 173 -8.52 -23.69 3.67
N PHE A 174 -8.45 -23.03 2.52
CA PHE A 174 -8.88 -21.66 2.33
C PHE A 174 -10.11 -21.58 1.42
N ARG A 175 -11.01 -20.66 1.76
CA ARG A 175 -12.01 -20.19 0.81
C ARG A 175 -11.34 -19.19 -0.14
N VAL A 176 -11.13 -19.59 -1.39
CA VAL A 176 -10.53 -18.74 -2.43
C VAL A 176 -11.60 -17.86 -3.06
N ILE A 177 -11.38 -16.55 -3.07
CA ILE A 177 -12.32 -15.55 -3.56
C ILE A 177 -11.62 -14.62 -4.54
N HIS A 178 -12.16 -14.56 -5.75
CA HIS A 178 -11.67 -13.71 -6.82
C HIS A 178 -12.40 -12.36 -6.82
N PHE A 179 -11.63 -11.28 -6.73
CA PHE A 179 -12.07 -9.90 -6.86
C PHE A 179 -11.85 -9.45 -8.32
N ASP A 180 -12.83 -9.75 -9.16
CA ASP A 180 -12.90 -9.38 -10.58
C ASP A 180 -13.75 -8.14 -10.85
N GLY A 181 -14.16 -7.42 -9.80
CA GLY A 181 -15.02 -6.24 -9.91
C GLY A 181 -14.46 -5.18 -10.87
N ALA A 182 -15.29 -4.66 -11.77
CA ALA A 182 -14.87 -3.69 -12.77
C ALA A 182 -14.38 -2.36 -12.16
N ARG A 183 -14.86 -2.02 -10.97
CA ARG A 183 -14.50 -0.80 -10.23
C ARG A 183 -13.10 -0.94 -9.61
N ASP A 184 -12.24 0.02 -9.89
CA ASP A 184 -11.00 0.21 -9.14
C ASP A 184 -11.29 1.18 -7.99
N TYR A 185 -11.34 0.64 -6.77
CA TYR A 185 -11.65 1.38 -5.54
C TYR A 185 -10.56 2.38 -5.14
N ARG A 186 -9.36 2.31 -5.73
CA ARG A 186 -8.36 3.39 -5.59
C ARG A 186 -8.84 4.68 -6.23
N PHE A 187 -9.64 4.58 -7.29
CA PHE A 187 -10.19 5.72 -8.03
C PHE A 187 -11.62 6.10 -7.59
N GLY A 188 -12.06 5.66 -6.41
CA GLY A 188 -13.44 5.83 -5.98
C GLY A 188 -13.67 5.96 -4.48
N GLY A 189 -12.62 6.12 -3.67
CA GLY A 189 -12.78 6.73 -2.35
C GLY A 189 -13.17 8.19 -2.51
N GLU A 190 -13.79 8.79 -1.49
CA GLU A 190 -13.90 10.25 -1.44
C GLU A 190 -12.49 10.81 -1.62
N GLN A 191 -12.26 11.54 -2.71
CA GLN A 191 -10.98 12.22 -2.93
C GLN A 191 -10.74 13.14 -1.73
N HIS A 192 -9.47 13.39 -1.38
CA HIS A 192 -9.20 14.51 -0.47
C HIS A 192 -9.97 15.73 -1.01
N ASP A 193 -10.51 16.56 -0.11
CA ASP A 193 -11.13 17.84 -0.53
C ASP A 193 -10.15 18.71 -1.33
N THR A 194 -8.85 18.40 -1.18
CA THR A 194 -7.75 18.98 -1.94
C THR A 194 -7.31 18.01 -3.03
N PRO A 195 -7.35 18.39 -4.31
CA PRO A 195 -6.79 17.56 -5.38
C PRO A 195 -5.28 17.42 -5.21
N HIS A 196 -4.74 16.23 -5.52
CA HIS A 196 -3.28 15.99 -5.49
C HIS A 196 -2.63 16.11 -6.87
N PHE A 197 -3.36 15.81 -7.94
CA PHE A 197 -2.84 15.82 -9.29
C PHE A 197 -3.67 16.74 -10.18
N PHE A 198 -2.98 17.63 -10.87
CA PHE A 198 -3.56 18.72 -11.64
C PHE A 198 -3.15 18.58 -13.10
N ALA A 199 -4.12 18.65 -14.00
CA ALA A 199 -3.89 18.72 -15.43
C ALA A 199 -5.08 19.42 -16.10
N PRO A 200 -4.87 20.18 -17.19
CA PRO A 200 -3.58 20.46 -17.83
C PRO A 200 -2.74 21.52 -17.09
N LEU A 201 -1.52 21.81 -17.59
CA LEU A 201 -0.72 22.96 -17.13
C LEU A 201 -1.34 24.28 -17.58
N ASP A 202 -2.27 24.79 -16.78
CA ASP A 202 -2.91 26.09 -16.99
C ASP A 202 -2.85 26.96 -15.73
N ALA A 203 -3.37 28.19 -15.84
CA ALA A 203 -3.42 29.12 -14.72
C ALA A 203 -4.26 28.59 -13.55
N ALA A 204 -5.25 27.72 -13.80
CA ALA A 204 -6.06 27.15 -12.74
C ALA A 204 -5.28 26.11 -11.93
N ALA A 205 -4.52 25.23 -12.59
CA ALA A 205 -3.62 24.29 -11.94
C ALA A 205 -2.56 25.01 -11.09
N HIS A 206 -1.92 26.03 -11.65
CA HIS A 206 -0.91 26.81 -10.91
C HIS A 206 -1.52 27.54 -9.70
N ASN A 207 -2.70 28.15 -9.85
CA ASN A 207 -3.41 28.77 -8.73
C ASN A 207 -3.82 27.75 -7.66
N ALA A 208 -4.25 26.55 -8.04
CA ALA A 208 -4.59 25.51 -7.08
C ALA A 208 -3.37 25.04 -6.26
N LEU A 209 -2.21 24.87 -6.90
CA LEU A 209 -0.95 24.60 -6.20
C LEU A 209 -0.55 25.74 -5.26
N ARG A 210 -0.75 26.98 -5.70
CA ARG A 210 -0.50 28.17 -4.87
C ARG A 210 -1.37 28.19 -3.62
N GLU A 211 -2.66 27.90 -3.75
CA GLU A 211 -3.58 27.81 -2.62
C GLU A 211 -3.23 26.66 -1.66
N ILE A 212 -2.75 25.52 -2.18
CA ILE A 212 -2.22 24.44 -1.35
C ILE A 212 -1.02 24.93 -0.53
N PHE A 213 -0.05 25.58 -1.18
CA PHE A 213 1.14 26.07 -0.50
C PHE A 213 0.76 27.06 0.62
N LEU A 214 -0.10 28.04 0.32
CA LEU A 214 -0.55 29.05 1.30
C LEU A 214 -1.37 28.47 2.45
N ARG A 215 -2.06 27.34 2.24
CA ARG A 215 -2.83 26.69 3.30
C ARG A 215 -1.94 26.13 4.41
N TYR A 216 -0.79 25.56 4.04
CA TYR A 216 0.11 24.90 4.98
C TYR A 216 1.26 25.80 5.44
N GLU A 217 1.51 26.92 4.76
CA GLU A 217 2.61 27.82 5.06
C GLU A 217 2.14 29.21 5.49
N SER A 218 2.43 29.57 6.74
CA SER A 218 2.09 30.88 7.31
C SER A 218 2.85 32.05 6.69
N SER A 219 4.02 31.81 6.10
CA SER A 219 4.81 32.82 5.38
C SER A 219 4.68 32.60 3.87
N GLY A 220 3.77 33.32 3.22
CA GLY A 220 3.50 33.25 1.78
C GLY A 220 4.57 33.88 0.88
N ALA A 221 5.85 33.79 1.25
CA ALA A 221 6.94 34.30 0.42
C ALA A 221 7.21 33.32 -0.73
N PHE A 222 6.64 33.63 -1.90
CA PHE A 222 7.00 32.99 -3.18
C PHE A 222 8.30 33.58 -3.72
N GLU A 223 9.37 33.41 -2.96
CA GLU A 223 10.70 33.83 -3.38
C GLU A 223 11.44 32.62 -3.93
N SER A 224 11.69 32.64 -5.24
CA SER A 224 12.52 31.62 -5.87
C SER A 224 13.87 31.59 -5.17
N THR A 225 14.22 30.43 -4.64
CA THR A 225 15.40 30.24 -3.81
C THR A 225 16.15 28.98 -4.21
N LYS A 226 17.44 28.96 -3.89
CA LYS A 226 18.30 27.79 -4.12
C LYS A 226 18.52 27.10 -2.78
N ILE A 227 18.00 25.88 -2.68
CA ILE A 227 18.29 25.00 -1.55
C ILE A 227 19.34 23.96 -1.95
N SER A 228 19.88 23.28 -0.96
CA SER A 228 20.72 22.10 -1.16
C SER A 228 19.87 20.85 -0.93
N ALA A 229 19.99 19.84 -1.79
CA ALA A 229 19.49 18.48 -1.60
C ALA A 229 20.70 17.54 -1.62
N ALA A 230 21.03 16.91 -0.48
CA ALA A 230 22.22 16.08 -0.30
C ALA A 230 23.53 16.73 -0.80
N GLY A 231 23.67 18.05 -0.61
CA GLY A 231 24.84 18.81 -1.08
C GLY A 231 24.77 19.32 -2.52
N ARG A 232 23.69 19.04 -3.26
CA ARG A 232 23.47 19.49 -4.65
C ARG A 232 22.49 20.65 -4.71
N PRO A 233 22.76 21.71 -5.49
CA PRO A 233 21.84 22.85 -5.61
C PRO A 233 20.52 22.41 -6.26
N LEU A 234 19.41 22.93 -5.75
CA LEU A 234 18.06 22.73 -6.26
C LEU A 234 17.32 24.07 -6.26
N ALA A 235 16.82 24.48 -7.43
CA ALA A 235 15.98 25.66 -7.55
C ALA A 235 14.56 25.30 -7.13
N ALA A 236 14.01 26.09 -6.20
CA ALA A 236 12.65 25.97 -5.71
C ALA A 236 11.89 27.27 -6.02
N HIS A 237 10.60 27.16 -6.30
CA HIS A 237 9.69 28.30 -6.41
C HIS A 237 9.42 28.92 -5.04
N ALA A 238 9.22 28.05 -4.05
CA ALA A 238 8.98 28.46 -2.67
C ALA A 238 9.42 27.36 -1.72
N VAL A 239 9.86 27.77 -0.53
CA VAL A 239 10.28 26.88 0.55
C VAL A 239 9.55 27.29 1.80
N GLY A 240 8.72 26.38 2.30
CA GLY A 240 8.02 26.49 3.56
C GLY A 240 8.68 25.69 4.66
N ALA A 241 8.07 25.74 5.84
CA ALA A 241 8.44 24.91 6.99
C ALA A 241 8.03 23.45 6.78
N ALA A 242 6.89 23.20 6.11
CA ALA A 242 6.33 21.87 5.87
C ALA A 242 6.36 21.47 4.39
N LEU A 243 6.26 22.42 3.46
CA LEU A 243 6.20 22.18 2.01
C LEU A 243 7.42 22.70 1.25
N LEU A 244 7.83 21.94 0.25
CA LEU A 244 8.77 22.38 -0.79
C LEU A 244 8.04 22.44 -2.14
N TRP A 245 8.11 23.59 -2.83
CA TRP A 245 7.58 23.73 -4.18
C TRP A 245 8.71 23.92 -5.19
N ALA A 246 8.85 23.00 -6.13
CA ALA A 246 9.86 23.06 -7.20
C ALA A 246 9.33 22.50 -8.53
N ASP A 247 9.98 22.89 -9.63
CA ASP A 247 9.70 22.31 -10.95
C ASP A 247 10.16 20.86 -11.06
N PHE A 248 9.41 20.09 -11.85
CA PHE A 248 9.77 18.74 -12.25
C PHE A 248 11.15 18.70 -12.93
N GLU A 249 11.53 19.76 -13.65
CA GLU A 249 12.87 19.84 -14.25
C GLU A 249 13.97 19.78 -13.18
N SER A 250 13.83 20.55 -12.10
CA SER A 250 14.81 20.61 -11.00
C SER A 250 14.87 19.32 -10.18
N LEU A 251 13.76 18.60 -10.12
CA LEU A 251 13.59 17.37 -9.35
C LEU A 251 13.98 16.12 -10.14
N CYS A 252 13.52 15.96 -11.38
CA CYS A 252 13.59 14.68 -12.10
C CYS A 252 14.36 14.76 -13.42
N VAL A 253 14.40 15.91 -14.11
CA VAL A 253 15.22 16.06 -15.32
C VAL A 253 16.69 16.26 -14.95
N ALA A 254 16.95 17.12 -13.96
CA ALA A 254 18.28 17.33 -13.39
C ALA A 254 18.88 16.04 -12.83
N SER A 255 20.21 16.00 -12.75
CA SER A 255 20.96 14.86 -12.22
C SER A 255 20.78 14.72 -10.70
N ARG A 256 19.70 14.06 -10.29
CA ARG A 256 19.42 13.65 -8.92
C ARG A 256 19.71 12.17 -8.70
N SER A 257 20.05 11.86 -7.47
CA SER A 257 20.23 10.51 -6.92
C SER A 257 19.13 10.22 -5.90
N HIS A 258 19.04 8.96 -5.50
CA HIS A 258 18.14 8.53 -4.42
C HIS A 258 18.38 9.30 -3.10
N LEU A 259 19.63 9.67 -2.79
CA LEU A 259 19.98 10.41 -1.57
C LEU A 259 19.39 11.82 -1.55
N ASP A 260 19.27 12.48 -2.71
CA ASP A 260 18.66 13.80 -2.81
C ASP A 260 17.21 13.74 -2.32
N TYR A 261 16.43 12.76 -2.81
CA TYR A 261 15.02 12.61 -2.42
C TYR A 261 14.83 12.17 -0.97
N LEU A 262 15.74 11.35 -0.42
CA LEU A 262 15.69 11.00 1.00
C LEU A 262 15.85 12.25 1.87
N ASP A 263 16.81 13.11 1.55
CA ASP A 263 17.06 14.37 2.26
C ASP A 263 15.89 15.35 2.11
N LEU A 264 15.26 15.43 0.93
CA LEU A 264 14.02 16.22 0.75
C LEU A 264 12.89 15.67 1.65
N ALA A 265 12.69 14.35 1.66
CA ALA A 265 11.65 13.70 2.45
C ALA A 265 11.92 13.71 3.97
N GLU A 266 13.15 13.98 4.41
CA GLU A 266 13.47 14.17 5.83
C GLU A 266 13.15 15.59 6.29
N ARG A 267 13.35 16.59 5.42
CA ARG A 267 13.17 18.01 5.76
C ARG A 267 11.75 18.53 5.58
N TRP A 268 10.99 18.00 4.62
CA TRP A 268 9.63 18.46 4.34
C TRP A 268 8.60 17.34 4.52
N HIS A 269 7.41 17.77 4.94
CA HIS A 269 6.23 16.93 5.12
C HIS A 269 5.47 16.71 3.80
N GLY A 270 5.70 17.56 2.80
CA GLY A 270 5.19 17.36 1.45
C GLY A 270 5.94 18.11 0.37
N LEU A 271 5.79 17.65 -0.87
CA LEU A 271 6.39 18.27 -2.05
C LEU A 271 5.31 18.63 -3.07
N ILE A 272 5.43 19.84 -3.63
CA ILE A 272 4.72 20.29 -4.81
C ILE A 272 5.67 20.23 -6.01
N VAL A 273 5.29 19.45 -7.00
CA VAL A 273 6.01 19.24 -8.26
C VAL A 273 5.25 19.91 -9.38
N ASP A 274 5.78 21.02 -9.89
CA ASP A 274 5.13 21.81 -10.93
C ASP A 274 5.73 21.55 -12.31
N ASN A 275 5.02 21.96 -13.36
CA ASN A 275 5.47 21.94 -14.75
C ASN A 275 5.99 20.57 -15.23
N LEU A 276 5.30 19.47 -14.89
CA LEU A 276 5.62 18.15 -15.43
C LEU A 276 5.10 18.03 -16.87
N HIS A 277 6.02 18.04 -17.83
CA HIS A 277 5.71 17.67 -19.21
C HIS A 277 5.84 16.15 -19.41
N THR A 278 4.74 15.50 -19.76
CA THR A 278 4.64 14.03 -19.82
C THR A 278 5.58 13.41 -20.86
N GLU A 279 5.97 14.17 -21.89
CA GLU A 279 7.03 13.80 -22.84
C GLU A 279 8.37 13.45 -22.17
N TRP A 280 8.70 14.07 -21.03
CA TRP A 280 9.95 13.80 -20.32
C TRP A 280 9.97 12.40 -19.68
N LEU A 281 8.79 11.83 -19.38
CA LEU A 281 8.67 10.50 -18.82
C LEU A 281 9.01 9.39 -19.82
N THR A 282 9.06 9.71 -21.12
CA THR A 282 9.55 8.77 -22.15
C THR A 282 11.04 8.46 -21.99
N LYS A 283 11.80 9.30 -21.27
CA LYS A 283 13.22 9.09 -20.99
C LYS A 283 13.38 8.22 -19.74
N ALA A 284 13.93 7.02 -19.90
CA ALA A 284 14.08 6.03 -18.82
C ALA A 284 14.71 6.57 -17.52
N HIS A 285 15.75 7.41 -17.60
CA HIS A 285 16.39 7.99 -16.41
C HIS A 285 15.51 9.02 -15.69
N THR A 286 14.65 9.74 -16.42
CA THR A 286 13.72 10.72 -15.85
C THR A 286 12.54 10.01 -15.22
N LEU A 287 12.01 8.97 -15.88
CA LEU A 287 10.99 8.09 -15.33
C LEU A 287 11.46 7.42 -14.04
N GLN A 288 12.67 6.84 -14.03
CA GLN A 288 13.24 6.20 -12.84
C GLN A 288 13.34 7.16 -11.65
N ARG A 289 13.64 8.43 -11.91
CA ARG A 289 13.72 9.49 -10.89
C ARG A 289 12.35 9.87 -10.34
N LEU A 290 11.31 9.94 -11.18
CA LEU A 290 9.94 10.08 -10.70
C LEU A 290 9.54 8.88 -9.84
N VAL A 291 9.88 7.65 -10.26
CA VAL A 291 9.61 6.43 -9.47
C VAL A 291 10.28 6.52 -8.11
N TRP A 292 11.57 6.89 -8.03
CA TRP A 292 12.25 7.09 -6.74
C TRP A 292 11.59 8.16 -5.87
N LEU A 293 11.21 9.29 -6.46
CA LEU A 293 10.52 10.36 -5.75
C LEU A 293 9.21 9.86 -5.13
N VAL A 294 8.35 9.23 -5.93
CA VAL A 294 7.07 8.68 -5.46
C VAL A 294 7.27 7.64 -4.38
N ASP A 295 8.20 6.71 -4.58
CA ASP A 295 8.49 5.61 -3.65
C ASP A 295 8.92 6.14 -2.28
N ILE A 296 9.88 7.05 -2.27
CA ILE A 296 10.45 7.61 -1.04
C ILE A 296 9.41 8.44 -0.29
N LEU A 297 8.64 9.27 -0.99
CA LEU A 297 7.60 10.08 -0.34
C LEU A 297 6.47 9.21 0.20
N TYR A 298 6.05 8.20 -0.55
CA TYR A 298 5.03 7.25 -0.11
C TYR A 298 5.47 6.50 1.16
N ASP A 299 6.68 5.93 1.15
CA ASP A 299 7.20 5.12 2.27
C ASP A 299 7.39 5.98 3.54
N ARG A 300 7.71 7.28 3.38
CA ARG A 300 7.81 8.25 4.48
C ARG A 300 6.51 8.98 4.82
N LYS A 301 5.38 8.59 4.24
CA LYS A 301 4.07 9.23 4.47
C LYS A 301 4.10 10.74 4.23
N ARG A 302 4.78 11.18 3.16
CA ARG A 302 4.86 12.59 2.74
C ARG A 302 3.81 12.89 1.69
N ALA A 303 3.21 14.08 1.76
CA ALA A 303 2.27 14.51 0.73
C ALA A 303 3.00 14.79 -0.60
N LEU A 304 2.35 14.49 -1.71
CA LEU A 304 2.83 14.78 -3.05
C LEU A 304 1.71 15.42 -3.86
N PHE A 305 2.02 16.57 -4.43
CA PHE A 305 1.16 17.30 -5.36
C PHE A 305 1.89 17.44 -6.70
N ILE A 306 1.22 17.17 -7.82
CA ILE A 306 1.83 17.23 -9.16
C ILE A 306 0.93 18.00 -10.10
N ALA A 307 1.48 19.00 -10.80
CA ALA A 307 0.85 19.58 -11.98
C ALA A 307 1.55 19.08 -13.26
N SER A 308 0.76 18.60 -14.22
CA SER A 308 1.25 18.02 -15.47
C SER A 308 0.42 18.44 -16.69
N ASP A 309 1.04 18.38 -17.87
CA ASP A 309 0.38 18.79 -19.13
C ASP A 309 -0.76 17.85 -19.53
N GLU A 310 -0.61 16.56 -19.24
CA GLU A 310 -1.65 15.54 -19.33
C GLU A 310 -1.82 14.83 -17.97
N PRO A 311 -2.97 14.17 -17.70
CA PRO A 311 -3.17 13.44 -16.45
C PRO A 311 -2.07 12.39 -16.20
N ILE A 312 -1.33 12.55 -15.11
CA ILE A 312 -0.14 11.74 -14.80
C ILE A 312 -0.39 10.22 -14.80
N HIS A 313 -1.56 9.79 -14.33
CA HIS A 313 -1.96 8.37 -14.35
C HIS A 313 -2.10 7.82 -15.77
N SER A 314 -2.70 8.60 -16.68
CA SER A 314 -2.85 8.22 -18.09
C SER A 314 -1.50 8.15 -18.78
N ALA A 315 -0.63 9.14 -18.54
CA ALA A 315 0.71 9.19 -19.10
C ALA A 315 1.56 7.98 -18.66
N LEU A 316 1.56 7.65 -17.36
CA LEU A 316 2.30 6.50 -16.84
C LEU A 316 1.73 5.15 -17.33
N ARG A 317 0.41 4.99 -17.44
CA ARG A 317 -0.20 3.77 -18.02
C ARG A 317 0.22 3.57 -19.47
N GLY A 318 0.38 4.64 -20.25
CA GLY A 318 0.90 4.58 -21.62
C GLY A 318 2.33 4.04 -21.72
N LEU A 319 3.08 4.03 -20.62
CA LEU A 319 4.49 3.60 -20.56
C LEU A 319 4.68 2.19 -19.95
N GLU A 320 3.62 1.54 -19.44
CA GLU A 320 3.70 0.21 -18.80
C GLU A 320 4.27 -0.88 -19.72
N GLY A 321 4.13 -0.74 -21.05
CA GLY A 321 4.70 -1.69 -22.01
C GLY A 321 6.23 -1.77 -21.99
N ALA A 322 6.92 -0.75 -21.43
CA ALA A 322 8.38 -0.68 -21.36
C ALA A 322 8.93 -0.82 -19.92
N HIS A 323 8.10 -0.60 -18.89
CA HIS A 323 8.49 -0.59 -17.49
C HIS A 323 7.34 -1.08 -16.60
N ASP A 324 7.61 -1.91 -15.58
CA ASP A 324 6.59 -2.25 -14.57
C ASP A 324 6.35 -1.04 -13.65
N LEU A 325 5.30 -0.26 -13.96
CA LEU A 325 4.89 0.94 -13.24
C LEU A 325 3.67 0.72 -12.35
N SER A 326 3.19 -0.53 -12.25
CA SER A 326 1.97 -0.89 -11.53
C SER A 326 2.01 -0.44 -10.07
N ARG A 327 3.18 -0.58 -9.43
CA ARG A 327 3.46 -0.14 -8.06
C ARG A 327 3.42 1.38 -7.92
N THR A 328 4.09 2.12 -8.80
CA THR A 328 4.10 3.59 -8.79
C THR A 328 2.70 4.16 -9.00
N LEU A 329 1.94 3.60 -9.94
CA LEU A 329 0.55 3.96 -10.19
C LEU A 329 -0.35 3.69 -8.99
N SER A 330 -0.13 2.59 -8.26
CA SER A 330 -0.88 2.31 -7.02
C SER A 330 -0.59 3.35 -5.95
N ARG A 331 0.70 3.66 -5.73
CA ARG A 331 1.13 4.64 -4.74
C ARG A 331 0.55 6.02 -5.02
N LEU A 332 0.60 6.49 -6.26
CA LEU A 332 0.00 7.76 -6.66
C LEU A 332 -1.51 7.78 -6.37
N ALA A 333 -2.24 6.72 -6.75
CA ALA A 333 -3.68 6.65 -6.52
C ALA A 333 -4.01 6.62 -5.02
N GLU A 334 -3.23 5.91 -4.20
CA GLU A 334 -3.39 5.91 -2.75
C GLU A 334 -3.10 7.29 -2.15
N MET A 335 -2.04 7.98 -2.58
CA MET A 335 -1.68 9.33 -2.12
C MET A 335 -2.76 10.38 -2.44
N GLN A 336 -3.69 10.09 -3.36
CA GLN A 336 -4.85 10.94 -3.66
C GLN A 336 -6.11 10.58 -2.85
N SER A 337 -6.10 9.45 -2.14
CA SER A 337 -7.26 8.94 -1.40
C SER A 337 -7.26 9.44 0.04
N ARG A 338 -8.43 9.83 0.59
CA ARG A 338 -8.58 10.23 2.02
C ARG A 338 -8.06 9.20 3.02
N ALA A 339 -7.92 7.93 2.63
CA ALA A 339 -7.38 6.87 3.47
C ALA A 339 -5.86 7.02 3.70
N TYR A 340 -5.16 7.73 2.82
CA TYR A 340 -3.74 8.02 2.97
C TYR A 340 -3.54 9.18 3.95
N ARG A 341 -3.08 8.86 5.15
CA ARG A 341 -2.73 9.88 6.16
C ARG A 341 -1.29 10.32 5.94
N SER A 342 -1.12 11.55 5.44
CA SER A 342 0.19 12.15 5.29
C SER A 342 0.61 12.87 6.58
N THR A 343 1.91 12.91 6.84
CA THR A 343 2.48 13.68 7.96
C THR A 343 2.23 15.19 7.84
N LEU A 344 1.89 15.68 6.65
CA LEU A 344 1.51 17.09 6.42
C LEU A 344 0.15 17.39 7.07
N GLU A 345 -0.81 16.49 6.93
CA GLU A 345 -2.15 16.66 7.51
C GLU A 345 -2.13 16.44 9.03
N GLU A 346 -1.37 15.47 9.52
CA GLU A 346 -1.20 15.24 10.97
C GLU A 346 -0.61 16.46 11.69
N ALA A 347 0.36 17.15 11.08
CA ALA A 347 0.93 18.38 11.63
C ALA A 347 -0.10 19.53 11.69
N THR A 348 -1.05 19.53 10.75
CA THR A 348 -2.09 20.57 10.64
C THR A 348 -3.20 20.31 11.65
N ASP A 349 -3.64 19.05 11.80
CA ASP A 349 -4.63 18.64 12.80
C ASP A 349 -4.13 18.86 14.24
N ALA A 350 -2.84 18.58 14.50
CA ALA A 350 -2.22 18.85 15.81
C ALA A 350 -2.13 20.36 16.12
N SER A 351 -1.90 21.19 15.10
CA SER A 351 -1.91 22.66 15.22
C SER A 351 -3.32 23.19 15.46
N ALA A 352 -4.34 22.66 14.76
CA ALA A 352 -5.73 23.04 14.95
C ALA A 352 -6.28 22.66 16.34
N ALA A 353 -5.90 21.49 16.87
CA ALA A 353 -6.31 21.01 18.19
C ALA A 353 -5.65 21.77 19.37
N SER A 354 -4.59 22.55 19.11
CA SER A 354 -3.87 23.34 20.12
C SER A 354 -4.20 24.84 20.10
N ALA A 355 -5.09 25.28 19.21
CA ALA A 355 -5.58 26.66 19.20
C ALA A 355 -6.55 26.89 20.38
N PRO A 356 -6.31 27.88 21.26
CA PRO A 356 -7.25 28.19 22.34
C PRO A 356 -8.53 28.77 21.74
N GLU A 357 -9.68 28.21 22.11
CA GLU A 357 -10.99 28.81 21.87
C GLU A 357 -10.96 30.26 22.37
N ARG A 358 -11.16 31.21 21.45
CA ARG A 358 -11.23 32.64 21.76
C ARG A 358 -12.66 33.09 21.99
#